data_AF-A0A7X6ZZQ2-F1
#
_entry.id   AF-A0A7X6ZZQ2-F1
#
_cell.length_a   1.000
_cell.length_b   1.000
_cell.length_c   1.000
_cell.angle_alpha   90.00
_cell.angle_beta   90.00
_cell.angle_gamma   90.00
#
_symmetry.space_group_name_H-M   'P 1'
#
loop_
_entity.id
_entity.type
_entity.pdbx_description
1 polymer ?
#
loop_
_entity_poly.entity_id
_entity_poly.type
_entity_poly.pdbx_seq_one_letter_code
_entity_poly.pdbx_strand_id
1 'polypeptide(L)'
;MRYEGNIFRPPSEARSYILQCTVGCTHNRCTFCAMYKDKKYRVRAMEEIKTDIRMAKQYYGDLEKVFLADGDALAMETSDLLEILDVLYKTFPSLRHVGVYASPDSILNKSMSELTALKAAGLTIAYLGVETGDPELLKEIRKGVTYD
;
A
#
# COMPACT_ATOMS: atom_id res chain seq x y z
N MET A 1 -4.33 10.39 14.27
CA MET A 1 -4.23 9.30 13.28
C MET A 1 -5.63 8.74 13.10
N ARG A 2 -6.04 8.51 11.86
CA ARG A 2 -7.40 8.07 11.52
C ARG A 2 -7.33 6.77 10.73
N TYR A 3 -8.14 5.80 11.13
CA TYR A 3 -8.27 4.53 10.43
C TYR A 3 -9.74 4.25 10.14
N GLU A 4 -10.02 3.74 8.93
CA GLU A 4 -11.33 3.25 8.54
C GLU A 4 -11.33 1.72 8.47
N GLY A 5 -12.18 1.10 9.30
CA GLY A 5 -12.36 -0.34 9.40
C GLY A 5 -11.11 -1.10 9.90
N ASN A 6 -11.09 -2.40 9.65
CA ASN A 6 -9.97 -3.27 10.06
C ASN A 6 -8.70 -2.97 9.26
N ILE A 7 -7.56 -2.93 9.92
CA ILE A 7 -6.26 -2.64 9.30
C ILE A 7 -5.38 -3.88 9.37
N PHE A 8 -4.78 -4.22 8.23
CA PHE A 8 -3.94 -5.40 8.08
C PHE A 8 -2.55 -5.02 7.57
N ARG A 9 -1.55 -5.77 8.03
CA ARG A 9 -0.15 -5.65 7.60
C ARG A 9 0.51 -7.03 7.67
N PRO A 10 1.56 -7.28 6.88
CA PRO A 10 2.27 -8.54 6.96
C PRO A 10 3.16 -8.58 8.22
N PRO A 11 3.52 -9.78 8.73
CA PRO A 11 4.35 -9.92 9.93
C PRO A 11 5.70 -9.17 9.87
N SER A 12 6.29 -9.06 8.68
CA SER A 12 7.52 -8.30 8.43
C SER A 12 7.40 -6.80 8.73
N GLU A 13 6.18 -6.26 8.71
CA GLU A 13 5.86 -4.84 8.96
C GLU A 13 5.39 -4.60 10.40
N ALA A 14 5.57 -5.57 11.32
CA ALA A 14 5.08 -5.48 12.71
C ALA A 14 5.58 -4.25 13.49
N ARG A 15 6.72 -3.67 13.08
CA ARG A 15 7.32 -2.46 13.69
C ARG A 15 7.15 -1.20 12.85
N SER A 16 6.41 -1.26 11.74
CA SER A 16 6.17 -0.11 10.88
C SER A 16 4.98 0.70 11.38
N TYR A 17 5.08 2.01 11.30
CA TYR A 17 3.91 2.87 11.41
C TYR A 17 2.97 2.58 10.25
N ILE A 18 1.69 2.39 10.56
CA ILE A 18 0.68 2.08 9.56
C ILE A 18 0.06 3.38 9.06
N LEU A 19 0.32 3.74 7.80
CA LEU A 19 -0.30 4.88 7.13
C LEU A 19 -1.35 4.36 6.15
N GLN A 20 -2.63 4.55 6.46
CA GLN A 20 -3.72 4.17 5.56
C GLN A 20 -3.87 5.25 4.48
N CYS A 21 -3.28 5.06 3.29
CA CYS A 21 -3.41 6.01 2.16
C CYS A 21 -4.66 5.73 1.30
N THR A 22 -5.04 4.45 1.22
CA THR A 22 -6.25 3.99 0.53
C THR A 22 -7.16 3.29 1.53
N VAL A 23 -8.42 3.11 1.18
CA VAL A 23 -9.37 2.29 1.93
C VAL A 23 -9.78 1.12 1.06
N GLY A 24 -9.68 -0.11 1.56
CA GLY A 24 -10.12 -1.32 0.84
C GLY A 24 -9.10 -1.87 -0.18
N CYS A 25 -9.58 -2.59 -1.18
CA CYS A 25 -8.76 -3.24 -2.22
C CYS A 25 -9.39 -2.97 -3.59
N THR A 26 -8.59 -2.65 -4.60
CA THR A 26 -9.02 -2.40 -5.99
C THR A 26 -9.81 -3.56 -6.59
N HIS A 27 -9.41 -4.81 -6.32
CA HIS A 27 -10.06 -5.99 -6.85
C HIS A 27 -11.22 -6.52 -5.97
N ASN A 28 -10.99 -6.64 -4.66
CA ASN A 28 -11.92 -7.08 -3.60
C ASN A 28 -12.86 -8.30 -3.89
N ARG A 29 -12.58 -9.11 -4.90
CA ARG A 29 -13.45 -10.24 -5.33
C ARG A 29 -12.88 -11.62 -5.04
N CYS A 30 -11.65 -11.73 -4.55
CA CYS A 30 -11.07 -13.02 -4.15
C CYS A 30 -11.99 -13.76 -3.18
N THR A 31 -12.20 -15.05 -3.39
CA THR A 31 -13.17 -15.85 -2.61
C THR A 31 -12.67 -16.16 -1.20
N PHE A 32 -11.35 -16.29 -1.01
CA PHE A 32 -10.72 -16.58 0.29
C PHE A 32 -10.50 -15.35 1.17
N CYS A 33 -10.49 -14.14 0.58
CA CYS A 33 -10.09 -12.93 1.29
C CYS A 33 -11.25 -12.35 2.10
N ALA A 34 -11.14 -12.35 3.43
CA ALA A 34 -12.11 -11.71 4.33
C ALA A 34 -11.72 -10.28 4.74
N MET A 35 -10.52 -9.82 4.37
CA MET A 35 -9.89 -8.62 4.96
C MET A 35 -10.61 -7.31 4.58
N TYR A 36 -11.03 -7.17 3.32
CA TYR A 36 -11.48 -5.89 2.76
C TYR A 36 -12.94 -5.89 2.31
N LYS A 37 -13.72 -6.94 2.64
CA LYS A 37 -15.07 -7.15 2.10
C LYS A 37 -16.08 -6.07 2.48
N ASP A 38 -15.88 -5.43 3.64
CA ASP A 38 -16.74 -4.34 4.11
C ASP A 38 -16.29 -2.96 3.61
N LYS A 39 -15.25 -2.89 2.76
CA LYS A 39 -14.65 -1.64 2.27
C LYS A 39 -14.77 -1.53 0.75
N LYS A 40 -15.08 -0.33 0.26
CA LYS A 40 -14.96 0.02 -1.16
C LYS A 40 -13.64 0.73 -1.40
N TYR A 41 -12.94 0.36 -2.48
CA TYR A 41 -11.68 1.01 -2.83
C TYR A 41 -11.88 2.51 -3.01
N ARG A 42 -11.05 3.30 -2.33
CA ARG A 42 -10.90 4.74 -2.58
C ARG A 42 -9.54 5.22 -2.11
N VAL A 43 -9.02 6.23 -2.79
CA VAL A 43 -7.86 6.99 -2.32
C VAL A 43 -8.35 8.02 -1.29
N ARG A 44 -7.64 8.18 -0.18
CA ARG A 44 -7.95 9.23 0.80
C ARG A 44 -7.43 10.57 0.30
N ALA A 45 -8.06 11.66 0.75
CA ALA A 45 -7.61 13.00 0.37
C ALA A 45 -6.16 13.23 0.85
N MET A 46 -5.33 13.79 -0.03
CA MET A 46 -3.90 14.03 0.24
C MET A 46 -3.67 14.81 1.54
N GLU A 47 -4.49 15.83 1.80
CA GLU A 47 -4.41 16.63 3.02
C GLU A 47 -4.69 15.83 4.30
N GLU A 48 -5.55 14.80 4.22
CA GLU A 48 -5.75 13.89 5.34
C GLU A 48 -4.52 13.01 5.58
N ILE A 49 -3.92 12.49 4.51
CA ILE A 49 -2.71 11.66 4.58
C ILE A 49 -1.56 12.46 5.19
N LYS A 50 -1.30 13.68 4.70
CA LYS A 50 -0.29 14.60 5.25
C LYS A 50 -0.56 14.94 6.72
N THR A 51 -1.83 15.12 7.08
CA THR A 51 -2.21 15.35 8.48
C THR A 51 -1.88 14.14 9.35
N ASP A 52 -2.15 12.93 8.88
CA ASP A 52 -1.83 11.71 9.63
C ASP A 52 -0.30 11.52 9.75
N ILE A 53 0.49 11.88 8.74
CA ILE A 53 1.97 11.92 8.82
C ILE A 53 2.44 12.90 9.90
N ARG A 54 1.90 14.12 9.92
CA ARG A 54 2.22 15.13 10.96
C ARG A 54 1.86 14.65 12.36
N MET A 55 0.69 14.04 12.53
CA MET A 55 0.27 13.47 13.81
C MET A 55 1.19 12.32 14.25
N ALA A 56 1.64 11.48 13.31
CA ALA A 56 2.57 10.40 13.60
C ALA A 56 3.93 10.93 14.09
N LYS A 57 4.44 12.03 13.52
CA LYS A 57 5.65 12.70 14.03
C LYS A 57 5.49 13.20 15.45
N GLN A 58 4.35 13.81 15.77
CA GLN A 58 4.07 14.31 17.12
C GLN A 58 3.95 13.18 18.14
N TYR A 59 3.37 12.04 17.73
CA TYR A 59 3.06 10.93 18.64
C TYR A 59 4.22 9.94 18.80
N TYR A 60 4.86 9.53 17.69
CA TYR A 60 5.91 8.52 17.68
C TYR A 60 7.33 9.10 17.59
N GLY A 61 7.48 10.39 17.30
CA GLY A 61 8.78 10.99 17.05
C GLY A 61 9.34 10.60 15.69
N ASP A 62 10.64 10.28 15.65
CA ASP A 62 11.32 9.93 14.41
C ASP A 62 11.18 8.44 14.06
N LEU A 63 10.44 8.15 12.99
CA LEU A 63 10.11 6.79 12.59
C LEU A 63 11.15 6.23 11.62
N GLU A 64 11.51 4.96 11.80
CA GLU A 64 12.42 4.28 10.87
C GLU A 64 11.68 3.52 9.76
N LYS A 65 10.41 3.17 9.96
CA LYS A 65 9.64 2.32 9.05
C LYS A 65 8.18 2.76 8.94
N VAL A 66 7.67 2.80 7.72
CA VAL A 66 6.26 3.09 7.42
C VAL A 66 5.70 2.02 6.48
N PHE A 67 4.44 1.67 6.67
CA PHE A 67 3.70 0.76 5.81
C PHE A 67 2.46 1.47 5.27
N LEU A 68 2.38 1.60 3.94
CA LEU A 68 1.22 2.14 3.23
C LEU A 68 0.15 1.04 3.17
N ALA A 69 -0.87 1.17 4.02
CA ALA A 69 -1.80 0.10 4.31
C ALA A 69 -3.03 0.08 3.41
N ASP A 70 -3.86 -0.93 3.69
CA ASP A 70 -4.96 -1.48 2.90
C ASP A 70 -4.49 -2.24 1.65
N GLY A 71 -5.45 -2.77 0.89
CA GLY A 71 -5.23 -3.94 0.03
C GLY A 71 -4.49 -3.68 -1.28
N ASP A 72 -4.36 -2.43 -1.72
CA ASP A 72 -3.62 -2.09 -2.95
C ASP A 72 -3.28 -0.59 -3.02
N ALA A 73 -2.43 -0.10 -2.12
CA ALA A 73 -2.04 1.31 -2.14
C ALA A 73 -1.11 1.66 -3.32
N LEU A 74 -0.48 0.67 -3.96
CA LEU A 74 0.29 0.92 -5.20
C LEU A 74 -0.60 1.35 -6.37
N ALA A 75 -1.90 1.06 -6.33
CA ALA A 75 -2.86 1.49 -7.36
C ALA A 75 -3.08 3.01 -7.43
N MET A 76 -2.60 3.77 -6.44
CA MET A 76 -2.62 5.24 -6.49
C MET A 76 -1.83 5.78 -7.68
N GLU A 77 -2.17 6.99 -8.12
CA GLU A 77 -1.39 7.73 -9.11
C GLU A 77 0.07 7.86 -8.66
N THR A 78 1.00 7.70 -9.60
CA THR A 78 2.44 7.70 -9.26
C THR A 78 2.87 9.05 -8.68
N SER A 79 2.30 10.16 -9.14
CA SER A 79 2.53 11.50 -8.58
C SER A 79 2.16 11.59 -7.10
N ASP A 80 1.02 11.01 -6.72
CA ASP A 80 0.51 11.06 -5.34
C ASP A 80 1.40 10.22 -4.41
N LEU A 81 1.84 9.05 -4.88
CA LEU A 81 2.79 8.21 -4.14
C LEU A 81 4.14 8.92 -3.95
N LEU A 82 4.65 9.59 -4.98
CA LEU A 82 5.89 10.36 -4.90
C LEU A 82 5.76 11.52 -3.90
N GLU A 83 4.63 12.23 -3.90
CA GLU A 83 4.35 13.28 -2.92
C GLU A 83 4.30 12.73 -1.49
N ILE A 84 3.64 11.59 -1.27
CA ILE A 84 3.57 10.94 0.05
C ILE A 84 4.96 10.52 0.52
N LEU A 85 5.77 9.92 -0.36
CA LEU A 85 7.15 9.50 -0.04
C LEU A 85 8.00 10.72 0.32
N ASP A 86 7.96 11.79 -0.47
CA ASP A 86 8.68 13.03 -0.19
C ASP A 86 8.32 13.61 1.19
N VAL A 87 7.01 13.69 1.50
CA VAL A 87 6.54 14.17 2.81
C VAL A 87 7.01 13.26 3.94
N LEU A 88 6.96 11.94 3.76
CA LEU A 88 7.43 10.97 4.77
C LEU A 88 8.93 11.15 5.06
N TYR A 89 9.78 11.16 4.04
CA TYR A 89 11.23 11.28 4.20
C TYR A 89 11.66 12.66 4.73
N LYS A 90 10.94 13.73 4.40
CA LYS A 90 11.16 15.06 5.02
C LYS A 90 10.73 15.09 6.49
N THR A 91 9.68 14.37 6.85
CA THR A 91 9.13 14.38 8.22
C THR A 91 9.95 13.50 9.17
N PHE A 92 10.50 12.39 8.65
CA PHE A 92 11.18 11.37 9.42
C PHE A 92 12.62 11.17 8.92
N PRO A 93 13.60 11.95 9.40
CA PRO A 93 15.00 11.82 8.97
C PRO A 93 15.61 10.42 9.14
N SER A 94 15.13 9.62 10.11
CA SER A 94 15.60 8.24 10.31
C SER A 94 14.85 7.20 9.46
N LEU A 95 13.89 7.62 8.62
CA LEU A 95 13.10 6.71 7.79
C LEU A 95 14.01 5.99 6.80
N ARG A 96 13.96 4.66 6.82
CA ARG A 96 14.79 3.79 5.96
C ARG A 96 13.98 2.75 5.20
N HIS A 97 12.67 2.70 5.42
CA HIS A 97 11.81 1.68 4.84
C HIS A 97 10.38 2.19 4.67
N VAL A 98 9.85 2.06 3.45
CA VAL A 98 8.43 2.25 3.15
C VAL A 98 7.94 1.03 2.38
N GLY A 99 7.01 0.28 2.98
CA GLY A 99 6.41 -0.91 2.38
C GLY A 99 4.96 -0.71 1.95
N VAL A 100 4.48 -1.52 1.01
CA VAL A 100 3.11 -1.45 0.50
C VAL A 100 2.56 -2.82 0.07
N TYR A 101 1.25 -3.05 0.17
CA TYR A 101 0.60 -4.14 -0.57
C TYR A 101 0.36 -3.74 -2.03
N ALA A 102 0.62 -4.65 -2.96
CA ALA A 102 0.40 -4.44 -4.37
C ALA A 102 -0.32 -5.64 -5.01
N SER A 103 -1.27 -5.34 -5.89
CA SER A 103 -1.83 -6.35 -6.81
C SER A 103 -0.94 -6.49 -8.06
N PRO A 104 -0.98 -7.64 -8.76
CA PRO A 104 -0.29 -7.80 -10.04
C PRO A 104 -0.72 -6.75 -11.07
N ASP A 105 -2.03 -6.48 -11.18
CA ASP A 105 -2.57 -5.47 -12.09
C ASP A 105 -2.01 -4.08 -11.81
N SER A 106 -1.93 -3.66 -10.54
CA SER A 106 -1.39 -2.34 -10.18
C SER A 106 0.10 -2.20 -10.48
N ILE A 107 0.87 -3.29 -10.44
CA ILE A 107 2.26 -3.29 -10.90
C ILE A 107 2.33 -3.18 -12.41
N LEU A 108 1.55 -3.97 -13.14
CA LEU A 108 1.54 -4.00 -14.61
C LEU A 108 1.01 -2.71 -15.24
N ASN A 109 0.10 -2.02 -14.55
CA ASN A 109 -0.42 -0.72 -14.97
C ASN A 109 0.58 0.44 -14.78
N LYS A 110 1.71 0.22 -14.10
CA LYS A 110 2.78 1.20 -13.97
C LYS A 110 3.90 0.89 -14.95
N SER A 111 4.36 1.93 -15.64
CA SER A 111 5.55 1.84 -16.48
C SER A 111 6.80 1.53 -15.65
N MET A 112 7.81 0.94 -16.28
CA MET A 112 9.10 0.69 -15.63
C MET A 112 9.73 1.97 -15.08
N SER A 113 9.56 3.11 -15.77
CA SER A 113 10.03 4.42 -15.30
C SER A 113 9.32 4.87 -14.03
N GLU A 114 8.02 4.63 -13.89
CA GLU A 114 7.26 4.99 -12.69
C GLU A 114 7.69 4.13 -11.50
N LEU A 115 7.83 2.82 -11.70
CA LEU A 115 8.32 1.91 -10.66
C LEU A 115 9.74 2.26 -10.23
N THR A 116 10.61 2.62 -11.19
CA THR A 116 11.97 3.08 -10.91
C THR A 116 11.97 4.39 -10.12
N ALA A 117 11.10 5.34 -10.48
CA ALA A 117 10.95 6.60 -9.74
C ALA A 117 10.47 6.37 -8.31
N LEU A 118 9.49 5.50 -8.08
CA LEU A 118 9.00 5.14 -6.74
C LEU A 118 10.10 4.49 -5.90
N LYS A 119 10.88 3.57 -6.49
CA LYS A 119 12.03 2.96 -5.82
C LYS A 119 13.08 4.01 -5.46
N ALA A 120 13.40 4.91 -6.37
CA ALA A 120 14.37 5.99 -6.14
C ALA A 120 13.89 6.98 -5.05
N ALA A 121 12.59 7.20 -4.96
CA ALA A 121 11.95 8.02 -3.91
C ALA A 121 11.83 7.29 -2.55
N GLY A 122 12.25 6.03 -2.46
CA GLY A 122 12.34 5.29 -1.20
C GLY A 122 11.20 4.31 -0.90
N LEU A 123 10.38 3.95 -1.90
CA LEU A 123 9.53 2.76 -1.78
C LEU A 123 10.41 1.50 -1.81
N THR A 124 10.57 0.85 -0.66
CA THR A 124 11.56 -0.23 -0.49
C THR A 124 11.01 -1.62 -0.75
N ILE A 125 9.72 -1.86 -0.49
CA ILE A 125 9.10 -3.18 -0.69
C ILE A 125 7.65 -3.06 -1.17
N ALA A 126 7.30 -3.91 -2.14
CA ALA A 126 5.92 -4.18 -2.53
C ALA A 126 5.60 -5.66 -2.25
N TYR A 127 4.64 -5.92 -1.37
CA TYR A 127 4.15 -7.26 -1.07
C TYR A 127 3.11 -7.65 -2.12
N LEU A 128 3.52 -8.49 -3.07
CA LEU A 128 2.70 -8.94 -4.17
C LEU A 128 1.86 -10.16 -3.78
N GLY A 129 0.53 -10.03 -3.88
CA GLY A 129 -0.38 -11.17 -3.75
C GLY A 129 -0.50 -11.91 -5.08
N VAL A 130 0.32 -12.95 -5.30
CA VAL A 130 0.21 -13.85 -6.48
C VAL A 130 -0.80 -14.98 -6.21
N GLU A 131 -0.82 -15.49 -4.98
CA GLU A 131 -1.60 -16.65 -4.48
C GLU A 131 -1.23 -18.00 -5.11
N THR A 132 -1.22 -18.12 -6.44
CA THR A 132 -0.91 -19.36 -7.17
C THR A 132 -0.55 -19.08 -8.63
N GLY A 133 0.21 -19.99 -9.25
CA GLY A 133 0.46 -20.00 -10.70
C GLY A 133 -0.48 -20.92 -11.47
N ASP A 134 -1.41 -21.61 -10.81
CA ASP A 134 -2.37 -22.51 -11.46
C ASP A 134 -3.52 -21.71 -12.10
N PRO A 135 -3.71 -21.75 -13.44
CA PRO A 135 -4.76 -21.00 -14.12
C PRO A 135 -6.19 -21.39 -13.73
N GLU A 136 -6.43 -22.65 -13.36
CA GLU A 136 -7.76 -23.11 -12.92
C GLU A 136 -8.05 -22.57 -11.52
N LEU A 137 -7.08 -22.70 -10.61
CA LEU A 137 -7.23 -22.19 -9.26
C LEU A 137 -7.38 -20.66 -9.22
N LEU A 138 -6.67 -19.91 -10.08
CA LEU A 138 -6.83 -18.45 -10.19
C LEU A 138 -8.28 -18.04 -10.55
N LYS A 139 -8.94 -18.83 -11.42
CA LYS A 139 -10.35 -18.62 -11.79
C LYS A 139 -11.28 -18.98 -10.63
N GLU A 140 -11.07 -20.13 -10.00
CA GLU A 140 -11.87 -20.57 -8.85
C GLU A 140 -11.83 -19.58 -7.69
N ILE A 141 -10.63 -19.09 -7.35
CA ILE A 141 -10.46 -18.10 -6.27
C ILE A 141 -10.82 -16.69 -6.68
N ARG A 142 -11.21 -16.48 -7.95
CA ARG A 142 -11.51 -15.18 -8.56
C ARG A 142 -10.41 -14.17 -8.30
N LYS A 143 -9.14 -14.52 -8.56
CA LYS A 143 -8.01 -13.60 -8.32
C LYS A 143 -8.01 -12.39 -9.25
N GLY A 144 -8.62 -12.51 -10.42
CA GLY A 144 -8.75 -11.41 -11.39
C GLY A 144 -7.52 -11.23 -12.29
N VAL A 145 -6.54 -12.13 -12.20
CA VAL A 145 -5.29 -12.10 -12.98
C VAL A 145 -5.06 -13.45 -13.66
N THR A 146 -4.17 -13.47 -14.65
CA THR A 146 -3.69 -14.67 -15.34
C THR A 146 -2.33 -15.12 -14.80
N TYR A 147 -1.85 -16.27 -15.27
CA TYR A 147 -0.50 -16.75 -15.00
C TYR A 147 0.57 -15.85 -15.67
N ASP A 148 0.31 -15.47 -16.92
CA ASP A 148 1.09 -14.47 -17.67
C ASP A 148 0.83 -13.06 -17.13
#